data_AF-A0A373VK00-F1
#
_entry.id   AF-A0A373VK00-F1
#
_cell.length_a   1.000
_cell.length_b   1.000
_cell.length_c   1.000
_cell.angle_alpha   90.00
_cell.angle_beta   90.00
_cell.angle_gamma   90.00
#
_symmetry.space_group_name_H-M   'P 1'
#
loop_
_entity.id
_entity.type
_entity.pdbx_description
1 polymer ?
#
loop_
_entity_poly.entity_id
_entity_poly.type
_entity_poly.pdbx_seq_one_letter_code
_entity_poly.pdbx_strand_id
1 'polypeptide(L)'
;MVGKKIRAFREFRGYSQIQLAELSGINVGTIRKYELGIRNPKPDQLEKIATALRLNVSVFLDFNIETVGDVLSLLFSIDDSVNLSLAETPDQKVALTFDNPTMQDFFRKWCQFKNVYEKDKAEILAIEDEDKRQEELDKLNATQEEWKLRAMGTTIGCHTIVKKGTESNTVRVYDLT
;
A
#
# COMPACT_ATOMS: atom_id res chain seq x y z
N MET A 1 13.87 3.31 -2.74
CA MET A 1 12.80 2.94 -1.80
C MET A 1 12.26 1.54 -2.04
N VAL A 2 12.12 1.09 -3.29
CA VAL A 2 11.71 -0.29 -3.68
C VAL A 2 12.38 -1.41 -2.86
N GLY A 3 13.71 -1.40 -2.70
CA GLY A 3 14.43 -2.41 -1.92
C GLY A 3 13.95 -2.56 -0.47
N LYS A 4 13.68 -1.43 0.20
CA LYS A 4 13.12 -1.41 1.56
C LYS A 4 11.72 -2.01 1.59
N LYS A 5 10.87 -1.69 0.59
CA LYS A 5 9.53 -2.28 0.45
C LYS A 5 9.60 -3.79 0.25
N ILE A 6 10.49 -4.28 -0.63
CA ILE A 6 10.70 -5.73 -0.86
C ILE A 6 11.04 -6.42 0.46
N ARG A 7 12.02 -5.90 1.18
CA ARG A 7 12.41 -6.42 2.50
C ARG A 7 11.25 -6.43 3.49
N ALA A 8 10.54 -5.31 3.61
CA ALA A 8 9.46 -5.16 4.57
C ALA A 8 8.32 -6.16 4.30
N PHE A 9 7.89 -6.32 3.05
CA PHE A 9 6.87 -7.31 2.69
C PHE A 9 7.38 -8.75 2.81
N ARG A 10 8.64 -9.02 2.51
CA ARG A 10 9.26 -10.33 2.74
C ARG A 10 9.23 -10.71 4.22
N GLU A 11 9.66 -9.81 5.09
CA GLU A 11 9.69 -10.01 6.54
C GLU A 11 8.27 -10.14 7.10
N PHE A 12 7.32 -9.36 6.58
CA PHE A 12 5.90 -9.49 6.93
C PHE A 12 5.31 -10.86 6.58
N ARG A 13 5.74 -11.47 5.46
CA ARG A 13 5.37 -12.85 5.10
C ARG A 13 6.13 -13.91 5.91
N GLY A 14 7.08 -13.52 6.76
CA GLY A 14 7.93 -14.43 7.52
C GLY A 14 8.99 -15.14 6.66
N TYR A 15 9.28 -14.64 5.46
CA TYR A 15 10.21 -15.29 4.54
C TYR A 15 11.65 -14.84 4.79
N SER A 16 12.58 -15.77 4.72
CA SER A 16 14.00 -15.49 4.54
C SER A 16 14.30 -15.02 3.11
N GLN A 17 15.47 -14.41 2.87
CA GLN A 17 15.91 -14.05 1.52
C GLN A 17 16.00 -15.27 0.59
N ILE A 18 16.35 -16.44 1.13
CA ILE A 18 16.40 -17.71 0.39
C ILE A 18 14.99 -18.14 -0.04
N GLN A 19 14.01 -18.09 0.87
CA GLN A 19 12.63 -18.44 0.54
C GLN A 19 12.03 -17.50 -0.51
N LEU A 20 12.27 -16.19 -0.41
CA LEU A 20 11.82 -15.27 -1.45
C LEU A 20 12.49 -15.56 -2.80
N ALA A 21 13.78 -15.90 -2.79
CA ALA A 21 14.53 -16.26 -3.98
C ALA A 21 13.96 -17.51 -4.67
N GLU A 22 13.65 -18.55 -3.89
CA GLU A 22 13.03 -19.79 -4.38
C GLU A 22 11.63 -19.52 -4.97
N LEU A 23 10.77 -18.82 -4.23
CA LEU A 23 9.40 -18.51 -4.67
C LEU A 23 9.34 -17.59 -5.90
N SER A 24 10.31 -16.68 -6.05
CA SER A 24 10.36 -15.75 -7.19
C SER A 24 11.17 -16.28 -8.38
N GLY A 25 11.92 -17.38 -8.21
CA GLY A 25 12.87 -17.87 -9.22
C GLY A 25 14.02 -16.90 -9.48
N ILE A 26 14.39 -16.06 -8.51
CA ILE A 26 15.46 -15.06 -8.59
C ILE A 26 16.61 -15.50 -7.71
N ASN A 27 17.85 -15.38 -8.18
CA ASN A 27 19.02 -15.73 -7.36
C ASN A 27 19.04 -14.94 -6.02
N VAL A 28 19.32 -15.62 -4.90
CA VAL A 28 19.35 -15.02 -3.55
C VAL A 28 20.32 -13.85 -3.43
N GLY A 29 21.47 -13.90 -4.11
CA GLY A 29 22.41 -12.79 -4.16
C GLY A 29 21.84 -11.56 -4.87
N THR A 30 20.95 -11.77 -5.84
CA THR A 30 20.22 -10.69 -6.52
C THR A 30 19.12 -10.11 -5.61
N ILE A 31 18.35 -10.94 -4.90
CA ILE A 31 17.38 -10.47 -3.89
C ILE A 31 18.08 -9.60 -2.84
N ARG A 32 19.22 -10.06 -2.30
CA ARG A 32 20.02 -9.30 -1.34
C ARG A 32 20.48 -7.94 -1.91
N LYS A 33 20.94 -7.90 -3.16
CA LYS A 33 21.33 -6.64 -3.83
C LYS A 33 20.13 -5.69 -4.00
N TYR A 34 18.94 -6.21 -4.27
CA TYR A 34 17.71 -5.41 -4.34
C TYR A 34 17.34 -4.82 -2.98
N GLU A 35 17.33 -5.64 -1.92
CA GLU A 35 16.99 -5.17 -0.57
C GLU A 35 17.97 -4.15 0.00
N LEU A 36 19.26 -4.29 -0.34
CA LEU A 36 20.30 -3.33 0.03
C LEU A 36 20.29 -2.06 -0.84
N GLY A 37 19.47 -2.00 -1.90
CA GLY A 37 19.43 -0.88 -2.84
C GLY A 37 20.66 -0.77 -3.75
N ILE A 38 21.53 -1.79 -3.77
CA ILE A 38 22.71 -1.85 -4.66
C ILE A 38 22.29 -1.98 -6.12
N ARG A 39 21.13 -2.59 -6.36
CA ARG A 39 20.53 -2.73 -7.69
C ARG A 39 19.03 -2.49 -7.61
N ASN A 40 18.43 -1.94 -8.66
CA ASN A 40 16.98 -1.90 -8.79
C ASN A 40 16.47 -3.10 -9.61
N PRO A 41 15.36 -3.74 -9.20
CA PRO A 41 14.71 -4.76 -10.00
C PRO A 41 14.15 -4.14 -11.30
N LYS A 42 14.27 -4.89 -12.39
CA LYS A 42 13.57 -4.59 -13.64
C LYS A 42 12.08 -4.92 -13.47
N PRO A 43 11.18 -4.40 -14.33
CA PRO A 43 9.74 -4.67 -14.22
C PRO A 43 9.39 -6.15 -14.12
N ASP A 44 9.98 -7.01 -14.96
CA ASP A 44 9.77 -8.46 -14.94
C ASP A 44 10.20 -9.13 -13.62
N GLN A 45 11.28 -8.64 -13.01
CA GLN A 45 11.78 -9.13 -11.72
C GLN A 45 10.87 -8.65 -10.59
N LEU A 46 10.37 -7.42 -10.69
CA LEU A 46 9.47 -6.85 -9.69
C LEU A 46 8.12 -7.56 -9.69
N GLU A 47 7.60 -7.94 -10.85
CA GLU A 47 6.41 -8.79 -10.97
C GLU A 47 6.61 -10.15 -10.31
N LYS A 48 7.73 -10.84 -10.58
CA LYS A 48 8.06 -12.13 -9.92
C LYS A 48 8.08 -12.01 -8.40
N ILE A 49 8.69 -10.94 -7.87
CA ILE A 49 8.73 -10.67 -6.44
C ILE A 49 7.31 -10.41 -5.90
N ALA A 50 6.51 -9.60 -6.60
CA ALA A 50 5.13 -9.31 -6.21
C ALA A 50 4.27 -10.58 -6.17
N THR A 51 4.37 -11.44 -7.20
CA THR A 51 3.69 -12.73 -7.24
C THR A 51 4.12 -13.63 -6.09
N ALA A 52 5.42 -13.76 -5.82
CA ALA A 52 5.95 -14.56 -4.71
C ALA A 52 5.43 -14.07 -3.34
N LEU A 53 5.26 -12.76 -3.19
CA LEU A 53 4.73 -12.13 -1.98
C LEU A 53 3.20 -12.05 -1.95
N ARG A 54 2.51 -12.52 -3.00
CA ARG A 54 1.05 -12.43 -3.20
C ARG A 54 0.53 -11.00 -3.09
N LEU A 55 1.22 -10.07 -3.75
CA LEU A 55 0.90 -8.63 -3.77
C LEU A 55 0.65 -8.17 -5.19
N ASN A 56 -0.06 -7.05 -5.34
CA ASN A 56 -0.04 -6.30 -6.59
C ASN A 56 1.32 -5.60 -6.75
N VAL A 57 1.90 -5.64 -7.96
CA VAL A 57 3.20 -5.00 -8.25
C VAL A 57 3.19 -3.49 -7.98
N SER A 58 2.01 -2.85 -8.05
CA SER A 58 1.82 -1.42 -7.79
C SER A 58 2.27 -0.98 -6.39
N VAL A 59 2.26 -1.89 -5.41
CA VAL A 59 2.76 -1.64 -4.05
C VAL A 59 4.22 -1.18 -4.04
N PHE A 60 5.01 -1.66 -4.99
CA PHE A 60 6.42 -1.31 -5.13
C PHE A 60 6.66 -0.06 -5.97
N LEU A 61 5.65 0.44 -6.67
CA LEU A 61 5.75 1.66 -7.44
C LEU A 61 5.61 2.87 -6.50
N ASP A 62 6.37 3.91 -6.79
CA ASP A 62 6.28 5.19 -6.10
C ASP A 62 5.55 6.16 -7.05
N PHE A 63 4.45 6.76 -6.57
CA PHE A 63 3.77 7.81 -7.30
C PHE A 63 4.44 9.14 -6.93
N ASN A 64 5.10 9.76 -7.89
CA ASN A 64 5.71 11.07 -7.69
C ASN A 64 4.64 12.17 -7.84
N ILE A 65 3.81 12.33 -6.81
CA ILE A 65 2.72 13.32 -6.77
C ILE A 65 3.30 14.62 -6.22
N GLU A 66 3.50 15.62 -7.08
CA GLU A 66 4.08 16.91 -6.69
C GLU A 66 3.10 18.07 -6.88
N THR A 67 2.15 17.94 -7.79
CA THR A 67 1.22 18.99 -8.20
C THR A 67 -0.24 18.61 -8.03
N VAL A 68 -1.12 19.62 -7.98
CA VAL A 68 -2.58 19.41 -8.05
C VAL A 68 -2.96 18.65 -9.33
N GLY A 69 -2.26 18.89 -10.44
CA GLY A 69 -2.48 18.18 -11.70
C GLY A 69 -2.23 16.68 -11.60
N ASP A 70 -1.20 16.26 -10.84
CA ASP A 70 -0.91 14.84 -10.60
C ASP A 70 -2.03 14.18 -9.79
N VAL A 71 -2.54 14.88 -8.77
CA VAL A 71 -3.69 14.42 -7.97
C VAL A 71 -4.93 14.26 -8.84
N LEU A 72 -5.25 15.26 -9.67
CA LEU A 72 -6.41 15.21 -10.57
C LEU A 72 -6.29 14.08 -11.59
N SER A 73 -5.09 13.86 -12.15
CA SER A 73 -4.83 12.78 -13.11
C SER A 73 -5.09 11.40 -12.50
N LEU A 74 -4.70 11.20 -11.24
CA LEU A 74 -5.01 9.97 -10.50
C LEU A 74 -6.50 9.83 -10.20
N LEU A 75 -7.16 10.92 -9.77
CA LEU A 75 -8.59 10.91 -9.49
C LEU A 75 -9.42 10.56 -10.73
N PHE A 76 -9.10 11.12 -11.90
CA PHE A 76 -9.75 10.77 -13.16
C PHE A 76 -9.49 9.31 -13.56
N SER A 77 -8.25 8.83 -13.41
CA SER A 77 -7.93 7.41 -13.67
C SER A 77 -8.70 6.46 -12.75
N ILE A 78 -8.91 6.87 -11.49
CA ILE A 78 -9.72 6.13 -10.53
C ILE A 78 -11.19 6.15 -10.95
N ASP A 79 -11.76 7.31 -11.27
CA ASP A 79 -13.15 7.42 -11.71
C ASP A 79 -13.42 6.57 -12.96
N ASP A 80 -12.54 6.59 -13.96
CA ASP A 80 -12.68 5.74 -15.15
C ASP A 80 -12.67 4.23 -14.80
N SER A 81 -11.98 3.86 -13.71
CA SER A 81 -11.79 2.47 -13.32
C SER A 81 -12.86 1.94 -12.36
N VAL A 82 -13.38 2.75 -11.44
CA VAL A 82 -14.28 2.32 -10.36
C VAL A 82 -15.49 3.24 -10.21
N ASN A 83 -16.59 2.74 -9.64
CA ASN A 83 -17.77 3.55 -9.32
C ASN A 83 -17.48 4.54 -8.19
N LEU A 84 -16.95 5.70 -8.59
CA LEU A 84 -16.76 6.89 -7.76
C LEU A 84 -17.95 7.83 -7.94
N SER A 85 -18.49 8.33 -6.83
CA SER A 85 -19.54 9.34 -6.82
C SER A 85 -19.05 10.58 -6.08
N LEU A 86 -19.53 11.75 -6.52
CA LEU A 86 -19.25 13.05 -5.92
C LEU A 86 -20.55 13.66 -5.40
N ALA A 87 -20.52 14.21 -4.19
CA ALA A 87 -21.65 14.92 -3.62
C ALA A 87 -21.18 16.15 -2.84
N GLU A 88 -21.93 17.24 -2.90
CA GLU A 88 -21.72 18.39 -2.02
C GLU A 88 -22.24 18.08 -0.61
N THR A 89 -21.46 18.48 0.40
CA THR A 89 -21.83 18.41 1.81
C THR A 89 -22.44 19.75 2.27
N PRO A 90 -23.18 19.77 3.39
CA PRO A 90 -23.77 21.01 3.92
C PRO A 90 -22.76 22.13 4.22
N ASP A 91 -21.49 21.80 4.44
CA ASP A 91 -20.39 22.75 4.64
C ASP A 91 -19.66 23.14 3.35
N GLN A 92 -20.30 22.99 2.18
CA GLN A 92 -19.78 23.36 0.86
C GLN A 92 -18.47 22.62 0.50
N LYS A 93 -18.25 21.44 1.07
CA LYS A 93 -17.16 20.54 0.65
C LYS A 93 -17.69 19.48 -0.30
N VAL A 94 -16.78 18.80 -0.98
CA VAL A 94 -17.11 17.68 -1.85
C VAL A 94 -16.71 16.37 -1.16
N ALA A 95 -17.68 15.48 -1.02
CA ALA A 95 -17.45 14.10 -0.59
C ALA A 95 -17.24 13.20 -1.82
N LEU A 96 -16.19 12.38 -1.77
CA LEU A 96 -15.93 11.30 -2.72
C LEU A 96 -16.36 9.97 -2.09
N THR A 97 -17.26 9.24 -2.73
CA THR A 97 -17.75 7.94 -2.24
C THR A 97 -17.49 6.84 -3.27
N PHE A 98 -17.21 5.63 -2.78
CA PHE A 98 -16.98 4.45 -3.61
C PHE A 98 -18.02 3.38 -3.29
N ASP A 99 -18.69 2.81 -4.29
CA ASP A 99 -19.80 1.87 -4.00
C ASP A 99 -19.34 0.45 -3.66
N ASN A 100 -18.06 0.15 -3.86
CA ASN A 100 -17.51 -1.18 -3.62
C ASN A 100 -17.48 -1.53 -2.11
N PRO A 101 -18.19 -2.59 -1.65
CA PRO A 101 -18.27 -2.93 -0.22
C PRO A 101 -16.92 -3.24 0.43
N THR A 102 -15.99 -3.85 -0.30
CA THR A 102 -14.63 -4.15 0.19
C THR A 102 -13.84 -2.86 0.40
N MET A 103 -13.91 -1.92 -0.54
CA MET A 103 -13.30 -0.60 -0.37
C MET A 103 -13.94 0.15 0.80
N GLN A 104 -15.26 0.08 0.95
CA GLN A 104 -15.97 0.71 2.08
C GLN A 104 -15.54 0.16 3.44
N ASP A 105 -15.44 -1.17 3.59
CA ASP A 105 -14.92 -1.78 4.81
C ASP A 105 -13.49 -1.32 5.11
N PHE A 106 -12.64 -1.28 4.08
CA PHE A 106 -11.28 -0.77 4.21
C PHE A 106 -11.24 0.71 4.64
N PHE A 107 -12.04 1.57 4.00
CA PHE A 107 -12.09 2.99 4.33
C PHE A 107 -12.61 3.25 5.74
N ARG A 108 -13.54 2.45 6.25
CA ARG A 108 -13.97 2.54 7.65
C ARG A 108 -12.81 2.23 8.61
N LYS A 109 -12.08 1.15 8.36
CA LYS A 109 -10.89 0.79 9.16
C LYS A 109 -9.82 1.88 9.08
N TRP A 110 -9.59 2.44 7.89
CA TRP A 110 -8.63 3.51 7.69
C TRP A 110 -9.05 4.80 8.41
N CYS A 111 -10.34 5.16 8.34
CA CYS A 111 -10.89 6.31 9.05
C CYS A 111 -10.71 6.18 10.57
N GLN A 112 -11.05 5.02 11.13
CA GLN A 112 -10.84 4.72 12.55
C GLN A 112 -9.38 4.87 12.95
N PHE A 113 -8.47 4.26 12.18
CA PHE A 113 -7.03 4.37 12.40
C PHE A 113 -6.55 5.83 12.34
N LYS A 114 -6.98 6.58 11.32
CA LYS A 114 -6.55 7.98 11.13
C LYS A 114 -7.01 8.88 12.27
N ASN A 115 -8.22 8.69 12.78
CA ASN A 115 -8.73 9.47 13.91
C ASN A 115 -7.89 9.25 15.19
N VAL A 116 -7.51 8.00 15.46
CA VAL A 116 -6.62 7.66 16.58
C VAL A 116 -5.24 8.27 16.35
N TYR A 117 -4.66 8.07 15.17
CA TYR A 117 -3.34 8.61 14.81
C TYR A 117 -3.25 10.13 14.95
N GLU A 118 -4.23 10.88 14.45
CA GLU A 118 -4.21 12.35 14.56
C GLU A 118 -4.39 12.84 15.99
N LYS A 119 -5.19 12.12 16.80
CA LYS A 119 -5.32 12.40 18.23
C LYS A 119 -4.00 12.20 18.95
N ASP A 120 -3.38 11.03 18.80
CA ASP A 120 -2.11 10.68 19.44
C ASP A 120 -0.99 11.65 18.98
N LYS A 121 -0.97 11.99 17.69
CA LYS A 121 -0.04 12.98 17.13
C LYS A 121 -0.19 14.35 17.77
N ALA A 122 -1.43 14.82 17.96
CA ALA A 122 -1.68 16.11 18.60
C ALA A 122 -1.21 16.12 20.07
N GLU A 123 -1.41 15.01 20.78
CA GLU A 123 -0.92 14.84 22.17
C GLU A 123 0.62 14.82 22.22
N ILE A 124 1.28 14.09 21.30
CA ILE A 124 2.75 14.05 21.21
C ILE A 124 3.33 15.42 20.88
N LEU A 125 2.72 16.17 19.96
CA LEU A 125 3.18 17.51 19.58
C LEU A 125 3.07 18.53 20.73
N ALA A 126 2.25 18.26 21.75
CA ALA A 126 2.14 19.08 22.94
C ALA A 126 3.23 18.80 24.00
N ILE A 127 4.09 17.79 23.80
CA ILE A 127 5.21 17.48 24.70
C ILE A 127 6.28 18.58 24.57
N GLU A 128 6.61 19.22 25.70
CA GLU A 128 7.62 20.29 25.76
C GLU A 128 9.04 19.77 25.48
N ASP A 129 9.40 18.65 26.10
CA ASP A 129 10.69 17.98 25.93
C ASP A 129 10.87 17.51 24.48
N GLU A 130 11.84 18.11 23.78
CA GLU A 130 12.02 17.89 22.35
C GLU A 130 12.51 16.48 22.02
N ASP A 131 13.39 15.92 22.84
CA ASP A 131 13.96 14.59 22.63
C ASP A 131 12.87 13.53 22.82
N LYS A 132 12.09 13.67 23.89
CA LYS A 132 10.94 12.79 24.16
C LYS A 132 9.86 12.93 23.10
N ARG A 133 9.55 14.15 22.65
CA ARG A 133 8.59 14.40 21.57
C ARG A 133 9.01 13.71 20.28
N GLN A 134 10.28 13.81 19.93
CA GLN A 134 10.81 13.18 18.72
C GLN A 134 10.77 11.65 18.83
N GLU A 135 11.15 11.08 19.98
CA GLU A 135 11.09 9.64 20.23
C GLU A 135 9.67 9.08 20.07
N GLU A 136 8.66 9.74 20.67
CA GLU A 136 7.26 9.31 20.57
C GLU A 136 6.71 9.51 19.15
N LEU A 137 7.11 10.57 18.46
CA LEU A 137 6.73 10.80 17.07
C LEU A 137 7.30 9.70 16.14
N ASP A 138 8.53 9.24 16.38
CA ASP A 138 9.14 8.15 15.62
C ASP A 138 8.40 6.82 15.86
N LYS A 139 7.99 6.53 17.10
CA LYS A 139 7.14 5.35 17.42
C LYS A 139 5.78 5.42 16.72
N LEU A 140 5.15 6.60 16.73
CA LEU A 140 3.86 6.80 16.06
C LEU A 140 3.98 6.64 14.54
N ASN A 141 5.02 7.20 13.93
CA ASN A 141 5.32 7.05 12.50
C ASN A 141 5.58 5.58 12.14
N ALA A 142 6.33 4.84 12.96
CA ALA A 142 6.55 3.41 12.75
C ALA A 142 5.24 2.60 12.81
N THR A 143 4.36 2.94 13.75
CA THR A 143 3.02 2.34 13.86
C THR A 143 2.18 2.60 12.60
N GLN A 144 2.27 3.81 12.04
CA GLN A 144 1.59 4.14 10.78
C GLN A 144 2.14 3.34 9.59
N GLU A 145 3.45 3.23 9.46
CA GLU A 145 4.06 2.45 8.39
C GLU A 145 3.73 0.96 8.51
N GLU A 146 3.71 0.40 9.72
CA GLU A 146 3.25 -0.97 9.94
C GLU A 146 1.76 -1.16 9.59
N TRP A 147 0.90 -0.20 9.96
CA TRP A 147 -0.51 -0.25 9.61
C TRP A 147 -0.71 -0.24 8.09
N LYS A 148 -0.02 0.66 7.37
CA LYS A 148 -0.02 0.70 5.89
C LYS A 148 0.47 -0.61 5.30
N LEU A 149 1.56 -1.16 5.83
CA LEU A 149 2.12 -2.42 5.36
C LEU A 149 1.12 -3.57 5.52
N ARG A 150 0.49 -3.69 6.70
CA ARG A 150 -0.54 -4.70 6.97
C ARG A 150 -1.73 -4.50 6.05
N ALA A 151 -2.25 -3.28 5.96
CA ALA A 151 -3.34 -2.90 5.07
C ALA A 151 -3.10 -3.38 3.63
N MET A 152 -1.93 -3.07 3.06
CA MET A 152 -1.56 -3.49 1.71
C MET A 152 -1.32 -5.01 1.60
N GLY A 153 -0.73 -5.62 2.63
CA GLY A 153 -0.37 -7.04 2.65
C GLY A 153 -1.52 -8.02 2.86
N THR A 154 -2.61 -7.57 3.49
CA THR A 154 -3.78 -8.40 3.83
C THR A 154 -5.03 -8.05 3.02
N THR A 155 -5.24 -6.78 2.69
CA THR A 155 -6.52 -6.30 2.16
C THR A 155 -6.55 -6.31 0.64
N ILE A 156 -5.41 -6.05 -0.01
CA ILE A 156 -5.31 -5.93 -1.46
C ILE A 156 -4.74 -7.25 -2.01
N GLY A 157 -5.52 -8.31 -1.79
CA GLY A 157 -5.34 -9.55 -2.51
C GLY A 157 -5.51 -9.28 -4.00
N CYS A 158 -4.60 -9.83 -4.79
CA CYS A 158 -4.53 -9.86 -6.26
C CYS A 158 -5.80 -10.39 -7.00
N HIS A 159 -6.97 -10.41 -6.35
CA HIS A 159 -8.17 -11.13 -6.79
C HIS A 159 -9.42 -10.25 -6.93
N THR A 160 -9.46 -9.04 -6.34
CA THR A 160 -10.64 -8.17 -6.47
C THR A 160 -10.51 -7.27 -7.69
N ILE A 161 -11.15 -7.66 -8.80
CA ILE A 161 -11.33 -6.78 -9.95
C ILE A 161 -12.38 -5.73 -9.61
N VAL A 162 -12.03 -4.46 -9.83
CA VAL A 162 -12.90 -3.30 -9.53
C VAL A 162 -13.36 -2.56 -10.80
N LYS A 163 -13.02 -3.06 -11.99
CA LYS A 163 -13.29 -2.39 -13.27
C LYS A 163 -14.78 -2.19 -13.54
N LYS A 164 -15.16 -0.94 -13.83
CA LYS A 164 -16.44 -0.55 -14.43
C LYS A 164 -16.71 -1.38 -15.71
N GLY A 165 -17.91 -1.95 -15.82
CA GLY A 165 -18.40 -2.59 -17.05
C GLY A 165 -17.91 -4.02 -17.33
N THR A 166 -17.15 -4.66 -16.43
CA THR A 166 -16.81 -6.09 -16.53
C THR A 166 -17.48 -6.89 -15.43
N GLU A 167 -18.68 -7.39 -15.68
CA GLU A 167 -19.19 -8.55 -14.95
C GLU A 167 -18.45 -9.78 -15.47
N SER A 168 -17.80 -10.55 -14.57
CA SER A 168 -17.08 -11.79 -14.88
C SER A 168 -15.75 -11.64 -15.64
N ASN A 169 -14.67 -11.41 -14.91
CA ASN A 169 -13.37 -11.97 -15.30
C ASN A 169 -12.67 -12.48 -14.04
N THR A 170 -12.93 -13.73 -13.67
CA THR A 170 -12.09 -14.42 -12.69
C THR A 170 -10.67 -14.55 -13.28
N VAL A 171 -9.70 -13.87 -12.66
CA VAL A 171 -8.29 -14.10 -12.97
C VAL A 171 -7.99 -15.56 -12.68
N ARG A 172 -7.42 -16.28 -13.65
CA ARG A 172 -7.06 -17.70 -13.51
C ARG A 172 -6.21 -17.90 -12.25
N VAL A 173 -6.77 -18.65 -11.31
CA VAL A 173 -6.04 -19.18 -10.16
C VAL A 173 -5.05 -20.21 -10.69
N TYR A 174 -3.76 -19.93 -10.56
CA TYR A 174 -2.78 -21.01 -10.63
C TYR A 174 -2.68 -21.57 -9.21
N ASP A 175 -3.47 -22.61 -8.93
CA ASP A 175 -3.19 -23.48 -7.80
C ASP A 175 -1.88 -24.21 -8.10
N LEU A 176 -0.80 -23.75 -7.46
CA LEU A 176 0.43 -24.51 -7.39
C LEU A 176 0.30 -25.46 -6.20
N THR A 177 -0.05 -26.71 -6.51
CA THR A 177 0.05 -27.88 -5.62
C THR A 177 1.43 -28.02 -5.02
#